data_AF-A0A1H9NEJ0-F1
#
_entry.id   AF-A0A1H9NEJ0-F1
#
_cell.length_a   1.000
_cell.length_b   1.000
_cell.length_c   1.000
_cell.angle_alpha   90.00
_cell.angle_beta   90.00
_cell.angle_gamma   90.00
#
_symmetry.space_group_name_H-M   'P 1'
#
loop_
_entity.id
_entity.type
_entity.pdbx_description
1 polymer ?
#
loop_
_entity_poly.entity_id
_entity_poly.type
_entity_poly.pdbx_seq_one_letter_code
_entity_poly.pdbx_strand_id
1 'polypeptide(L)'
;MNNDFSRLLFAVALITIFMISPVNVQAQAIHRANVEQLAERLELDDDQAEALQDIQDTYLEAYKKVRKSNKKNKEHALADLGMARANRERAILDLLSDAQKDQYLEIREEEKAKMRRRHRPGGK
;
A
#
# COMPACT_ATOMS: atom_id res chain seq x y z
N MET A 1 39.80 14.52 -13.62
CA MET A 1 39.75 13.56 -12.50
C MET A 1 38.84 14.16 -11.45
N ASN A 2 37.56 13.76 -11.50
CA ASN A 2 36.92 12.82 -10.56
C ASN A 2 36.33 13.61 -9.38
N ASN A 3 35.10 14.14 -9.53
CA ASN A 3 33.82 13.42 -9.35
C ASN A 3 33.68 12.81 -7.96
N ASP A 4 33.13 13.59 -7.02
CA ASP A 4 32.33 13.09 -5.88
C ASP A 4 31.27 14.11 -5.41
N PHE A 5 30.84 15.03 -6.30
CA PHE A 5 29.72 15.96 -6.01
C PHE A 5 28.33 15.35 -6.28
N SER A 6 28.28 14.12 -6.81
CA SER A 6 27.05 13.42 -7.23
C SER A 6 26.70 12.28 -6.27
N ARG A 7 26.44 12.57 -5.00
CA ARG A 7 25.86 11.58 -4.05
C ARG A 7 25.06 12.13 -2.86
N LEU A 8 24.94 13.45 -2.71
CA LEU A 8 24.16 14.09 -1.62
C LEU A 8 22.77 14.60 -2.08
N LEU A 9 22.16 13.93 -3.07
CA LEU A 9 20.78 14.16 -3.53
C LEU A 9 19.76 13.15 -2.95
N PHE A 10 20.05 12.52 -1.80
CA PHE A 10 19.24 11.44 -1.25
C PHE A 10 18.55 11.71 0.10
N ALA A 11 18.61 12.94 0.61
CA ALA A 11 17.84 13.35 1.78
C ALA A 11 17.31 14.77 1.60
N VAL A 12 16.08 15.02 2.08
CA VAL A 12 15.34 16.30 2.00
C VAL A 12 14.69 16.60 0.64
N ALA A 13 13.70 15.79 0.28
CA ALA A 13 12.57 16.19 -0.59
C ALA A 13 11.20 15.90 0.05
N LEU A 14 11.16 15.73 1.38
CA LEU A 14 9.94 15.83 2.18
C LEU A 14 9.76 17.30 2.56
N ILE A 15 9.02 18.09 1.77
CA ILE A 15 8.12 19.20 2.18
C ILE A 15 7.65 20.03 0.95
N THR A 16 6.32 20.04 0.75
CA THR A 16 5.49 21.02 -0.01
C THR A 16 5.60 21.19 -1.53
N ILE A 17 4.46 21.68 -2.09
CA ILE A 17 4.13 22.11 -3.47
C ILE A 17 3.41 21.02 -4.31
N PHE A 18 2.28 21.25 -5.00
CA PHE A 18 1.37 22.43 -5.11
C PHE A 18 -0.10 21.99 -4.91
N MET A 19 -0.97 22.85 -4.37
CA MET A 19 -2.43 22.69 -4.51
C MET A 19 -2.90 23.13 -5.91
N ILE A 20 -3.40 22.21 -6.75
CA ILE A 20 -4.44 22.44 -7.79
C ILE A 20 -5.04 21.04 -8.09
N SER A 21 -6.34 20.89 -7.86
CA SER A 21 -7.16 19.65 -7.91
C SER A 21 -6.57 18.38 -8.60
N PRO A 22 -5.83 17.50 -7.88
CA PRO A 22 -5.13 16.35 -8.48
C PRO A 22 -5.44 14.98 -7.84
N VAL A 23 -6.46 14.90 -6.96
CA VAL A 23 -6.59 13.84 -5.93
C VAL A 23 -6.66 12.42 -6.50
N ASN A 24 -7.28 12.21 -7.67
CA ASN A 24 -7.35 10.87 -8.28
C ASN A 24 -6.02 10.42 -8.89
N VAL A 25 -5.29 11.30 -9.59
CA VAL A 25 -4.04 10.94 -10.29
C VAL A 25 -2.92 10.65 -9.29
N GLN A 26 -2.79 11.49 -8.26
CA GLN A 26 -1.81 11.27 -7.20
C GLN A 26 -2.13 10.00 -6.39
N ALA A 27 -3.41 9.73 -6.07
CA ALA A 27 -3.79 8.51 -5.36
C ALA A 27 -3.50 7.24 -6.16
N GLN A 28 -3.65 7.27 -7.49
CA GLN A 28 -3.34 6.13 -8.36
C GLN A 28 -1.83 5.94 -8.54
N ALA A 29 -1.06 7.01 -8.67
CA ALA A 29 0.41 6.94 -8.70
C ALA A 29 0.98 6.39 -7.36
N ILE A 30 0.46 6.86 -6.22
CA ILE A 30 0.84 6.36 -4.90
C ILE A 30 0.44 4.88 -4.73
N HIS A 31 -0.74 4.49 -5.22
CA HIS A 31 -1.17 3.08 -5.19
C HIS A 31 -0.18 2.19 -5.97
N ARG A 32 0.15 2.53 -7.22
CA ARG A 32 1.14 1.80 -8.04
C ARG A 32 2.52 1.72 -7.36
N ALA A 33 3.06 2.84 -6.89
CA ALA A 33 4.35 2.85 -6.20
C ALA A 33 4.38 1.95 -4.94
N ASN A 34 3.26 1.81 -4.22
CA ASN A 34 3.16 0.87 -3.09
C ASN A 34 3.06 -0.60 -3.54
N VAL A 35 2.54 -0.88 -4.74
CA VAL A 35 2.51 -2.22 -5.33
C VAL A 35 3.90 -2.60 -5.83
N GLU A 36 4.55 -1.71 -6.58
CA GLU A 36 5.93 -1.85 -7.07
C GLU A 36 6.90 -2.09 -5.90
N GLN A 37 6.83 -1.29 -4.83
CA GLN A 37 7.66 -1.48 -3.64
C GLN A 37 7.37 -2.80 -2.90
N LEU A 38 6.12 -3.29 -2.92
CA LEU A 38 5.79 -4.59 -2.32
C LEU A 38 6.30 -5.75 -3.18
N ALA A 39 6.23 -5.63 -4.50
CA ALA A 39 6.78 -6.62 -5.43
C ALA A 39 8.31 -6.72 -5.30
N GLU A 40 9.00 -5.58 -5.26
CA GLU A 40 10.45 -5.50 -5.04
C GLU A 40 10.86 -6.12 -3.68
N ARG A 41 10.14 -5.79 -2.59
CA ARG A 41 10.44 -6.34 -1.25
C ARG A 41 10.18 -7.84 -1.08
N LEU A 42 9.42 -8.45 -1.96
CA LEU A 42 9.11 -9.89 -1.96
C LEU A 42 9.82 -10.65 -3.08
N GLU A 43 10.68 -9.96 -3.85
CA GLU A 43 11.39 -10.52 -5.00
C GLU A 43 10.43 -11.29 -5.94
N LEU A 44 9.27 -10.68 -6.24
CA LEU A 44 8.27 -11.28 -7.13
C LEU A 44 8.80 -11.36 -8.56
N ASP A 45 8.46 -12.44 -9.26
CA ASP A 45 8.60 -12.50 -10.71
C ASP A 45 7.56 -11.61 -11.43
N ASP A 46 7.73 -11.42 -12.74
CA ASP A 46 6.88 -10.51 -13.53
C ASP A 46 5.40 -10.93 -13.52
N ASP A 47 5.11 -12.24 -13.58
CA ASP A 47 3.74 -12.79 -13.54
C ASP A 47 3.10 -12.57 -12.16
N GLN A 48 3.88 -12.79 -11.08
CA GLN A 48 3.46 -12.49 -9.71
C GLN A 48 3.25 -10.99 -9.49
N ALA A 49 4.08 -10.12 -10.07
CA ALA A 49 3.96 -8.68 -9.95
C ALA A 49 2.70 -8.15 -10.66
N GLU A 50 2.39 -8.64 -11.87
CA GLU A 50 1.15 -8.33 -12.59
C GLU A 50 -0.09 -8.80 -11.81
N ALA A 51 -0.10 -10.05 -11.34
CA ALA A 51 -1.18 -10.59 -10.52
C ALA A 51 -1.38 -9.82 -9.20
N LEU A 52 -0.30 -9.38 -8.55
CA LEU A 52 -0.38 -8.53 -7.35
C LEU A 52 -1.05 -7.18 -7.67
N GLN A 53 -0.75 -6.58 -8.82
CA GLN A 53 -1.38 -5.32 -9.26
C GLN A 53 -2.88 -5.50 -9.46
N ASP A 54 -3.31 -6.55 -10.15
CA ASP A 54 -4.73 -6.85 -10.39
C ASP A 54 -5.52 -7.08 -9.09
N ILE A 55 -4.93 -7.77 -8.12
CA ILE A 55 -5.51 -7.96 -6.78
C ILE A 55 -5.70 -6.60 -6.06
N GLN A 56 -4.75 -5.68 -6.22
CA GLN A 56 -4.76 -4.37 -5.57
C GLN A 56 -5.68 -3.36 -6.26
N ASP A 57 -5.82 -3.42 -7.59
CA ASP A 57 -6.79 -2.63 -8.36
C ASP A 57 -8.23 -3.11 -8.11
N THR A 58 -8.44 -4.43 -8.03
CA THR A 58 -9.73 -5.03 -7.62
C THR A 58 -10.15 -4.54 -6.22
N TYR A 59 -9.23 -4.53 -5.26
CA TYR A 59 -9.49 -3.98 -3.92
C TYR A 59 -9.75 -2.47 -3.94
N LEU A 60 -9.04 -1.71 -4.79
CA LEU A 60 -9.24 -0.27 -4.92
C LEU A 60 -10.62 0.07 -5.48
N GLU A 61 -11.13 -0.68 -6.47
CA GLU A 61 -12.50 -0.51 -6.98
C GLU A 61 -13.57 -0.91 -5.95
N ALA A 62 -13.37 -1.99 -5.19
CA ALA A 62 -14.23 -2.33 -4.07
C ALA A 62 -14.27 -1.18 -3.02
N TYR A 63 -13.13 -0.62 -2.65
CA TYR A 63 -13.03 0.53 -1.76
C TYR A 63 -13.72 1.79 -2.33
N LYS A 64 -13.53 2.10 -3.61
CA LYS A 64 -14.21 3.21 -4.31
C LYS A 64 -15.73 3.01 -4.30
N LYS A 65 -16.22 1.80 -4.54
CA LYS A 65 -17.66 1.44 -4.52
C LYS A 65 -18.25 1.65 -3.12
N VAL A 66 -17.61 1.10 -2.09
CA VAL A 66 -18.01 1.28 -0.68
C VAL A 66 -18.02 2.77 -0.31
N ARG A 67 -16.95 3.51 -0.62
CA ARG A 67 -16.86 4.96 -0.33
C ARG A 67 -18.00 5.76 -0.98
N LYS A 68 -18.43 5.40 -2.19
CA LYS A 68 -19.57 6.02 -2.88
C LYS A 68 -20.92 5.63 -2.26
N SER A 69 -21.10 4.39 -1.79
CA SER A 69 -22.36 3.90 -1.20
C SER A 69 -22.57 4.34 0.25
N ASN A 70 -21.50 4.68 0.98
CA ASN A 70 -21.47 5.00 2.42
C ASN A 70 -22.28 6.23 2.88
N LYS A 71 -23.17 6.78 2.03
CA LYS A 71 -24.06 7.91 2.37
C LYS A 71 -25.29 7.53 3.21
N LYS A 72 -25.58 6.23 3.42
CA LYS A 72 -26.83 5.78 4.06
C LYS A 72 -26.72 4.71 5.16
N ASN A 73 -25.74 3.80 5.12
CA ASN A 73 -25.51 2.85 6.21
C ASN A 73 -24.00 2.56 6.36
N LYS A 74 -23.44 2.99 7.50
CA LYS A 74 -22.00 2.92 7.81
C LYS A 74 -21.55 1.51 8.19
N GLU A 75 -22.43 0.71 8.81
CA GLU A 75 -22.07 -0.61 9.34
C GLU A 75 -21.89 -1.61 8.21
N HIS A 76 -22.86 -1.70 7.28
CA HIS A 76 -22.70 -2.52 6.07
C HIS A 76 -21.49 -2.09 5.23
N ALA A 77 -21.24 -0.79 5.09
CA ALA A 77 -20.07 -0.30 4.37
C ALA A 77 -18.73 -0.71 5.03
N LEU A 78 -18.68 -0.80 6.36
CA LEU A 78 -17.50 -1.31 7.07
C LEU A 78 -17.37 -2.83 6.94
N ALA A 79 -18.48 -3.58 6.96
CA ALA A 79 -18.49 -5.02 6.73
C ALA A 79 -18.02 -5.39 5.30
N ASP A 80 -18.55 -4.72 4.27
CA ASP A 80 -18.14 -4.88 2.88
C ASP A 80 -16.65 -4.59 2.67
N LEU A 81 -16.14 -3.53 3.31
CA LEU A 81 -14.72 -3.20 3.25
C LEU A 81 -13.84 -4.21 4.01
N GLY A 82 -14.33 -4.74 5.13
CA GLY A 82 -13.66 -5.81 5.87
C GLY A 82 -13.54 -7.08 5.04
N MET A 83 -14.62 -7.49 4.36
CA MET A 83 -14.66 -8.62 3.44
C MET A 83 -13.75 -8.41 2.22
N ALA A 84 -13.81 -7.24 1.57
CA ALA A 84 -12.91 -6.91 0.46
C ALA A 84 -11.43 -6.96 0.87
N ARG A 85 -11.10 -6.48 2.08
CA ARG A 85 -9.74 -6.57 2.64
C ARG A 85 -9.31 -8.00 2.92
N ALA A 86 -10.19 -8.84 3.47
CA ALA A 86 -9.91 -10.24 3.74
C ALA A 86 -9.67 -11.04 2.46
N ASN A 87 -10.52 -10.84 1.44
CA ASN A 87 -10.38 -11.48 0.13
C ASN A 87 -9.07 -11.09 -0.56
N ARG A 88 -8.70 -9.80 -0.51
CA ARG A 88 -7.42 -9.32 -1.03
C ARG A 88 -6.23 -9.95 -0.29
N GLU A 89 -6.26 -9.98 1.04
CA GLU A 89 -5.17 -10.57 1.82
C GLU A 89 -4.99 -12.06 1.51
N ARG A 90 -6.10 -12.80 1.37
CA ARG A 90 -6.08 -14.20 0.94
C ARG A 90 -5.51 -14.37 -0.46
N ALA A 91 -5.95 -13.58 -1.43
CA ALA A 91 -5.45 -13.67 -2.80
C ALA A 91 -3.94 -13.37 -2.90
N ILE A 92 -3.43 -12.44 -2.08
CA ILE A 92 -1.97 -12.21 -1.96
C ILE A 92 -1.30 -13.46 -1.39
N LEU A 93 -1.79 -14.03 -0.29
CA LEU A 93 -1.18 -15.24 0.29
C LEU A 93 -1.25 -16.45 -0.67
N ASP A 94 -2.32 -16.62 -1.42
CA ASP A 94 -2.49 -17.71 -2.39
C ASP A 94 -1.57 -17.55 -3.63
N LEU A 95 -1.08 -16.32 -3.93
CA LEU A 95 -0.15 -15.99 -5.02
C LEU A 95 1.33 -16.25 -4.67
N LEU A 96 1.69 -16.17 -3.38
CA LEU A 96 3.07 -16.21 -2.92
C LEU A 96 3.57 -17.65 -2.67
N SER A 97 4.86 -17.87 -2.91
CA SER A 97 5.57 -19.05 -2.40
C SER A 97 5.67 -19.01 -0.87
N ASP A 98 5.92 -20.15 -0.21
CA ASP A 98 5.94 -20.20 1.26
C ASP A 98 7.01 -19.29 1.88
N ALA A 99 8.19 -19.17 1.26
CA ALA A 99 9.22 -18.23 1.69
C ALA A 99 8.78 -16.75 1.55
N GLN A 100 8.08 -16.41 0.46
CA GLN A 100 7.52 -15.07 0.26
C GLN A 100 6.34 -14.79 1.21
N LYS A 101 5.55 -15.80 1.61
CA LYS A 101 4.49 -15.65 2.62
C LYS A 101 5.06 -15.25 3.98
N ASP A 102 6.15 -15.89 4.41
CA ASP A 102 6.79 -15.56 5.68
C ASP A 102 7.32 -14.11 5.67
N GLN A 103 8.06 -13.73 4.62
CA GLN A 103 8.50 -12.33 4.41
C GLN A 103 7.32 -11.34 4.39
N TYR A 104 6.23 -11.68 3.69
CA TYR A 104 5.02 -10.85 3.66
C TYR A 104 4.43 -10.66 5.06
N LEU A 105 4.33 -11.72 5.87
CA LEU A 105 3.82 -11.63 7.23
C LEU A 105 4.72 -10.77 8.13
N GLU A 106 6.05 -10.85 7.99
CA GLU A 106 7.00 -9.98 8.68
C GLU A 106 6.79 -8.51 8.30
N ILE A 107 6.74 -8.18 7.01
CA ILE A 107 6.43 -6.83 6.50
C ILE A 107 5.13 -6.28 7.11
N ARG A 108 4.12 -7.14 7.26
CA ARG A 108 2.82 -6.77 7.83
C ARG A 108 2.90 -6.52 9.33
N GLU A 109 3.71 -7.26 10.09
CA GLU A 109 3.96 -6.97 11.51
C GLU A 109 4.85 -5.73 11.72
N GLU A 110 5.83 -5.47 10.85
CA GLU A 110 6.60 -4.22 10.86
C GLU A 110 5.68 -3.00 10.72
N GLU A 111 4.78 -3.00 9.73
CA GLU A 111 3.84 -1.90 9.51
C GLU A 111 2.84 -1.76 10.66
N LYS A 112 2.32 -2.87 11.21
CA LYS A 112 1.51 -2.83 12.44
C LYS A 112 2.29 -2.21 13.61
N ALA A 113 3.57 -2.56 13.79
CA ALA A 113 4.42 -2.01 14.83
C ALA A 113 4.70 -0.50 14.63
N LYS A 114 4.98 -0.06 13.41
CA LYS A 114 5.12 1.38 13.05
C LYS A 114 3.83 2.14 13.36
N MET A 115 2.66 1.58 13.05
CA MET A 115 1.37 2.19 13.40
C MET A 115 1.12 2.24 14.92
N ARG A 116 1.42 1.16 15.67
CA ARG A 116 1.34 1.15 17.14
C ARG A 116 2.25 2.21 17.79
N ARG A 117 3.45 2.43 17.26
CA ARG A 117 4.36 3.49 17.71
C ARG A 117 3.78 4.89 17.46
N ARG A 118 3.24 5.14 16.25
CA ARG A 118 2.60 6.42 15.89
C ARG A 118 1.33 6.73 16.71
N HIS A 119 0.60 5.72 17.14
CA HIS A 119 -0.64 5.86 17.91
C HIS A 119 -0.50 5.61 19.42
N ARG A 120 0.73 5.53 19.97
CA ARG A 120 0.93 5.36 21.41
C ARG A 120 0.46 6.63 22.16
N PRO A 121 -0.62 6.58 22.97
CA PRO A 121 -1.01 7.74 23.75
C PRO A 121 0.01 7.95 24.88
N GLY A 122 0.52 9.17 25.02
CA GLY A 122 1.52 9.51 26.03
C GLY A 122 2.98 9.43 25.59
N GLY A 123 3.30 9.79 24.34
CA GLY A 123 4.65 10.28 24.01
C GLY A 123 4.87 11.64 24.68
N LYS A 124 5.74 11.67 25.70
CA LYS A 124 6.40 12.89 26.17
C LYS A 124 7.62 13.17 25.31
#